data_AF-A0A3D3WX48-F1
#
_entry.id   AF-A0A3D3WX48-F1
#
_cell.length_a   1.000
_cell.length_b   1.000
_cell.length_c   1.000
_cell.angle_alpha   90.00
_cell.angle_beta   90.00
_cell.angle_gamma   90.00
#
_symmetry.space_group_name_H-M   'P 1'
#
loop_
_entity.id
_entity.type
_entity.pdbx_description
1 polymer ?
#
loop_
_entity_poly.entity_id
_entity_poly.type
_entity_poly.pdbx_seq_one_letter_code
_entity_poly.pdbx_strand_id
1 'polypeptide(L)' 'MADSHKTIVIALGGNAILSEGEYGTVEQQMLNMELACRQLTPLIRSENHVVITHGNGPGGYSPDPAGRVCC' A
#
# COMPACT_ATOMS: atom_id res chain seq x y z
N MET A 1 10.65 -29.61 16.20
CA MET A 1 10.17 -28.27 16.61
C MET A 1 9.37 -27.75 15.44
N ALA A 2 8.06 -27.55 15.60
CA ALA A 2 7.24 -27.08 14.49
C ALA A 2 7.75 -25.70 14.09
N ASP A 3 8.20 -25.59 12.86
CA ASP A 3 8.57 -24.34 12.23
C ASP A 3 7.31 -23.46 12.20
N SER A 4 7.17 -22.56 13.17
CA SER A 4 5.95 -21.78 13.37
C SER A 4 6.01 -20.45 12.63
N HIS A 5 6.98 -20.29 11.71
CA HIS A 5 7.04 -19.16 10.79
C HIS A 5 5.85 -19.25 9.84
N LYS A 6 4.85 -18.39 10.06
CA LYS A 6 3.67 -18.33 9.21
C LYS A 6 3.93 -17.41 8.03
N THR A 7 3.32 -17.71 6.89
CA THR A 7 3.22 -16.74 5.80
C THR A 7 2.00 -15.87 6.03
N ILE A 8 2.21 -14.56 6.10
CA ILE A 8 1.17 -13.54 6.26
C ILE A 8 1.11 -12.75 4.95
N VAL A 9 -0.02 -12.84 4.25
CA VAL A 9 -0.27 -12.06 3.04
C VAL A 9 -1.16 -10.87 3.40
N ILE A 10 -0.69 -9.66 3.12
CA ILE A 10 -1.35 -8.40 3.42
C ILE A 10 -1.73 -7.75 2.10
N ALA A 11 -3.04 -7.70 1.80
CA ALA A 11 -3.56 -7.01 0.62
C ALA A 11 -4.01 -5.59 1.00
N LEU A 12 -3.21 -4.60 0.63
CA LEU A 12 -3.54 -3.18 0.77
C LEU A 12 -4.50 -2.77 -0.36
N GLY A 13 -5.69 -2.25 0.00
CA GLY A 13 -6.62 -1.71 -0.99
C GLY A 13 -6.09 -0.44 -1.65
N GLY A 14 -6.64 -0.03 -2.81
CA GLY A 14 -6.29 1.25 -3.46
C GLY A 14 -6.52 2.48 -2.57
N ASN A 15 -7.49 2.39 -1.65
CA ASN A 15 -7.78 3.41 -0.63
C ASN A 15 -6.70 3.50 0.48
N ALA A 16 -5.74 2.59 0.52
CA ALA A 16 -4.58 2.69 1.41
C ALA A 16 -3.51 3.66 0.86
N ILE A 17 -3.60 3.99 -0.43
CA ILE A 17 -2.70 4.93 -1.11
C ILE A 17 -3.37 6.31 -1.26
N LEU A 18 -4.71 6.35 -1.31
CA LEU A 18 -5.51 7.57 -1.50
C LEU A 18 -6.71 7.60 -0.53
N SER A 19 -6.77 8.64 0.30
CA SER A 19 -7.93 8.91 1.15
C SER A 19 -9.04 9.62 0.36
N GLU A 20 -10.30 9.45 0.77
CA GLU A 20 -11.42 10.15 0.15
C GLU A 20 -11.22 11.67 0.20
N GLY A 21 -11.25 12.31 -0.97
CA GLY A 21 -11.05 13.77 -1.12
C GLY A 21 -9.61 14.20 -1.42
N GLU A 22 -8.65 13.27 -1.50
CA GLU A 22 -7.28 13.59 -1.92
C GLU A 22 -7.17 13.68 -3.45
N TYR A 23 -6.42 14.68 -3.93
CA TYR A 23 -6.13 14.86 -5.35
C TYR A 23 -5.26 13.73 -5.91
N GLY A 24 -4.46 13.10 -5.06
CA GLY A 24 -3.67 11.92 -5.36
C GLY A 24 -2.32 12.18 -5.96
N THR A 25 -1.68 13.29 -5.56
CA THR A 25 -0.29 13.57 -5.96
C THR A 25 0.68 12.51 -5.44
N VAL A 26 1.84 12.39 -6.08
CA VAL A 26 2.90 11.46 -5.65
C VAL A 26 3.28 11.68 -4.19
N GLU A 27 3.36 12.94 -3.72
CA GLU A 27 3.69 13.20 -2.31
C GLU A 27 2.62 12.69 -1.34
N GLN A 28 1.34 12.84 -1.68
CA GLN A 28 0.23 12.34 -0.85
C GLN A 28 0.25 10.81 -0.79
N GLN A 29 0.47 10.17 -1.92
CA GLN A 29 0.59 8.72 -2.00
C GLN A 29 1.78 8.21 -1.17
N MET A 30 2.93 8.89 -1.24
CA MET A 30 4.10 8.54 -0.43
C MET A 30 3.84 8.70 1.07
N LEU A 31 3.13 9.77 1.48
CA LEU A 31 2.76 9.99 2.88
C LEU A 31 1.82 8.89 3.39
N ASN A 32 0.79 8.55 2.61
CA ASN A 32 -0.15 7.49 2.96
C ASN A 32 0.53 6.11 3.03
N MET A 33 1.44 5.83 2.09
CA MET A 33 2.26 4.62 2.10
C MET A 33 3.15 4.55 3.36
N GLU A 34 3.76 5.67 3.76
CA GLU A 34 4.56 5.72 4.99
C GLU A 34 3.71 5.42 6.23
N LEU A 35 2.51 6.00 6.32
CA LEU A 35 1.58 5.75 7.42
C LEU A 35 1.15 4.27 7.45
N ALA A 36 0.83 3.68 6.30
CA ALA A 36 0.50 2.26 6.20
C ALA A 36 1.68 1.38 6.64
N CYS A 37 2.90 1.67 6.17
CA CYS A 37 4.11 0.94 6.58
C CYS A 37 4.37 1.03 8.09
N ARG A 38 4.16 2.20 8.70
CA ARG A 38 4.28 2.36 10.17
C ARG A 38 3.32 1.43 10.92
N GLN A 39 2.08 1.30 10.46
CA GLN A 39 1.10 0.38 11.05
C GLN A 39 1.48 -1.10 10.88
N LEU A 40 2.15 -1.45 9.78
CA LEU A 40 2.61 -2.81 9.50
C LEU A 40 3.92 -3.19 10.22
N THR A 41 4.62 -2.22 10.81
CA THR A 41 5.92 -2.43 11.50
C THR A 41 5.92 -3.62 12.47
N PRO A 42 4.90 -3.84 13.32
CA PRO A 42 4.89 -4.98 14.25
C PRO A 42 4.82 -6.34 13.54
N LEU A 43 4.15 -6.41 12.39
CA LEU A 43 4.06 -7.63 11.58
C LEU A 43 5.37 -7.89 10.85
N ILE A 44 6.00 -6.84 10.30
CA ILE A 44 7.29 -6.93 9.62
C ILE A 44 8.42 -7.32 10.59
N ARG A 45 8.36 -6.85 11.85
CA ARG A 45 9.31 -7.21 12.91
C ARG A 45 9.05 -8.58 13.54
N SER A 46 7.95 -9.23 13.17
CA SER A 46 7.72 -10.59 13.61
C SER A 46 8.61 -11.54 12.80
N GLU A 47 8.85 -12.72 13.35
CA GLU A 47 9.59 -13.79 12.67
C GLU A 47 8.82 -14.37 11.45
N ASN A 48 7.65 -13.83 11.09
CA ASN A 48 6.82 -14.38 10.03
C ASN A 48 7.25 -13.91 8.64
N HIS A 49 6.98 -14.71 7.62
CA HIS A 49 7.16 -14.30 6.23
C HIS A 49 6.01 -13.39 5.82
N VAL A 50 6.28 -12.11 5.61
CA VAL A 50 5.27 -11.12 5.23
C VAL A 50 5.34 -10.84 3.72
N VAL A 51 4.22 -11.02 3.03
CA VAL A 51 4.05 -10.61 1.63
C VAL A 51 3.04 -9.47 1.61
N ILE A 52 3.45 -8.31 1.10
CA ILE A 52 2.57 -7.15 0.95
C ILE A 52 2.22 -7.01 -0.52
N THR A 53 0.92 -6.96 -0.81
CA THR A 53 0.39 -6.66 -2.15
C THR A 53 -0.46 -5.40 -2.05
N HIS A 54 -0.63 -4.70 -3.17
CA HIS A 54 -1.59 -3.61 -3.27
C HIS A 54 -2.43 -3.75 -4.52
N GLY A 55 -3.62 -3.14 -4.52
CA GLY A 55 -4.42 -2.96 -5.73
C GLY A 55 -3.96 -1.75 -6.52
N ASN A 56 -4.16 -1.77 -7.85
CA ASN A 56 -3.94 -0.62 -8.74
C ASN A 56 -5.24 0.19 -8.90
N GLY A 57 -5.90 0.50 -7.79
CA GLY A 57 -7.10 1.37 -7.79
C GLY A 57 -6.78 2.73 -8.42
N PRO A 58 -7.80 3.48 -8.90
CA PRO A 58 -7.59 4.66 -9.74
C PRO A 58 -6.70 5.67 -9.00
N GLY A 59 -5.48 5.84 -9.50
CA GLY A 59 -4.60 6.91 -9.07
C GLY A 59 -5.35 8.22 -9.28
N GLY A 60 -5.67 8.89 -8.16
CA GLY A 60 -6.27 10.21 -8.17
C GLY A 60 -5.46 11.13 -9.06
N TYR A 61 -6.17 11.75 -10.00
CA TYR A 61 -5.76 12.76 -10.98
C TYR A 61 -4.45 12.51 -11.76
N SER A 62 -4.60 12.10 -13.02
CA SER A 62 -3.57 12.24 -14.06
C SER A 62 -3.83 13.53 -14.87
N PRO A 63 -2.87 14.46 -15.00
CA PRO A 63 -2.98 15.56 -15.96
C PRO A 63 -2.74 15.10 -17.42
N ASP A 64 -2.49 13.80 -17.65
CA ASP A 64 -2.32 13.21 -18.99
C ASP A 64 -3.68 13.09 -19.72
N PRO A 65 -3.89 13.78 -20.86
CA PRO A 65 -5.10 13.60 -21.68
C PRO A 65 -5.29 12.16 -22.20
N ALA A 66 -4.26 11.30 -22.12
CA ALA A 66 -4.35 9.89 -22.50
C ALA A 66 -4.75 8.93 -21.35
N GLY A 67 -5.04 9.44 -20.14
CA GLY A 67 -5.64 8.64 -19.06
C GLY A 67 -4.73 7.55 -18.49
N ARG A 68 -3.41 7.67 -18.64
CA ARG A 68 -2.47 6.72 -18.04
C ARG A 68 -2.28 7.04 -16.55
N VAL A 69 -2.70 6.09 -15.73
CA VAL A 69 -2.41 6.03 -14.30
C VAL A 69 -1.13 5.22 -14.15
N CYS A 70 -0.10 5.82 -13.58
CA CYS A 70 1.13 5.11 -13.27
C CYS A 70 0.88 4.23 -12.04
N CYS A 71 1.12 2.94 -12.23
CA CYS A 71 1.77 2.08 -11.24
C CYS A 71 3.27 2.19 -11.51
#